data_AF-A0A9X0WKM8-F1
#
_entry.id   AF-A0A9X0WKM8-F1
#
_cell.length_a   1.000
_cell.length_b   1.000
_cell.length_c   1.000
_cell.angle_alpha   90.00
_cell.angle_beta   90.00
_cell.angle_gamma   90.00
#
_symmetry.space_group_name_H-M   'P 1'
#
loop_
_entity.id
_entity.type
_entity.pdbx_description
1 polymer ?
#
loop_
_entity_poly.entity_id
_entity_poly.type
_entity_poly.pdbx_seq_one_letter_code
_entity_poly.pdbx_strand_id
1 'polypeptide(L)'
;MRLTPEHIAHIHQAVNTYFNGDTVIWLFGSALDDQAHGGDVDLYIEPSAPLPTNVLLARQALERELERRLHRPVDVVIGREPLTAFMRQARTEGQRL
;
A
#
# COMPACT_ATOMS: atom_id res chain seq x y z
N MET A 1 9.20 3.98 -12.12
CA MET A 1 8.02 3.80 -11.24
C MET A 1 6.78 3.64 -12.11
N ARG A 2 6.12 2.47 -12.04
CA ARG A 2 5.02 2.09 -12.95
C ARG A 2 3.64 2.64 -12.56
N LEU A 3 3.61 3.57 -11.63
CA LEU A 3 2.39 4.25 -11.19
C LEU A 3 2.35 5.66 -11.79
N THR A 4 1.22 6.00 -12.40
CA THR A 4 0.96 7.36 -12.86
C THR A 4 0.66 8.26 -11.66
N PRO A 5 0.78 9.59 -11.80
CA PRO A 5 0.34 10.52 -10.76
C PRO A 5 -1.11 10.31 -10.33
N GLU A 6 -1.98 9.92 -11.27
CA GLU A 6 -3.38 9.58 -10.99
C GLU A 6 -3.52 8.33 -10.12
N HIS A 7 -2.75 7.27 -10.40
CA HIS A 7 -2.72 6.08 -9.54
C HIS A 7 -2.27 6.42 -8.11
N ILE A 8 -1.24 7.26 -7.98
CA ILE A 8 -0.74 7.68 -6.67
C ILE A 8 -1.82 8.47 -5.91
N ALA A 9 -2.50 9.40 -6.58
CA ALA A 9 -3.60 10.15 -5.98
C ALA A 9 -4.74 9.23 -5.50
N HIS A 10 -5.08 8.20 -6.29
CA HIS A 10 -6.07 7.21 -5.90
C HIS A 10 -5.63 6.33 -4.73
N ILE A 11 -4.36 5.94 -4.67
CA ILE A 11 -3.81 5.21 -3.52
C ILE A 11 -3.97 6.03 -2.25
N HIS A 12 -3.51 7.29 -2.24
CA HIS A 12 -3.64 8.18 -1.09
C HIS A 12 -5.10 8.34 -0.65
N GLN A 13 -6.00 8.61 -1.60
CA GLN A 13 -7.43 8.77 -1.30
C GLN A 13 -8.04 7.50 -0.68
N ALA A 14 -7.79 6.34 -1.27
CA ALA A 14 -8.36 5.09 -0.80
C ALA A 14 -7.82 4.72 0.59
N VAL A 15 -6.49 4.77 0.78
CA VAL A 15 -5.88 4.43 2.08
C VAL A 15 -6.43 5.32 3.19
N ASN A 16 -6.49 6.64 2.98
CA ASN A 16 -7.00 7.57 3.99
C ASN A 16 -8.49 7.35 4.29
N THR A 17 -9.26 6.81 3.33
CA THR A 17 -10.68 6.46 3.51
C THR A 17 -10.86 5.22 4.40
N TYR A 18 -10.03 4.17 4.23
CA TYR A 18 -10.18 2.93 4.99
C TYR A 18 -9.44 2.92 6.34
N PHE A 19 -8.37 3.71 6.47
CA PHE A 19 -7.50 3.73 7.65
C PHE A 19 -7.55 5.04 8.45
N ASN A 20 -8.50 5.94 8.12
CA ASN A 20 -8.90 7.11 8.92
C ASN A 20 -7.74 7.99 9.40
N GLY A 21 -6.95 8.56 8.49
CA GLY A 21 -5.97 9.58 8.84
C GLY A 21 -4.82 9.69 7.85
N ASP A 22 -3.83 10.51 8.21
CA ASP A 22 -2.57 10.65 7.47
C ASP A 22 -1.72 9.39 7.66
N THR A 23 -1.93 8.42 6.78
CA THR A 23 -1.16 7.18 6.76
C THR A 23 0.15 7.38 5.99
N VAL A 24 1.23 6.75 6.46
CA VAL A 24 2.46 6.71 5.67
C VAL A 24 2.36 5.54 4.71
N ILE A 25 2.52 5.81 3.41
CA ILE A 25 2.41 4.81 2.36
C ILE A 25 3.77 4.63 1.70
N TRP A 26 4.19 3.37 1.61
CA TRP A 26 5.41 2.96 0.95
C TRP A 26 5.06 2.02 -0.20
N LEU A 27 5.50 2.35 -1.40
CA LEU A 27 5.51 1.42 -2.53
C LEU A 27 6.79 0.60 -2.44
N PHE A 28 6.69 -0.72 -2.49
CA PHE A 28 7.87 -1.59 -2.47
C PHE A 28 7.76 -2.71 -3.50
N GLY A 29 8.76 -3.59 -3.53
CA GLY A 29 8.74 -4.75 -4.40
C GLY A 29 8.89 -4.41 -5.89
N SER A 30 8.30 -5.23 -6.74
CA SER A 30 8.55 -5.18 -8.18
C SER A 30 8.03 -3.89 -8.83
N ALA A 31 7.01 -3.22 -8.25
CA ALA A 31 6.37 -2.04 -8.80
C ALA A 31 7.28 -0.80 -8.89
N LEU A 32 8.42 -0.81 -8.21
CA LEU A 32 9.44 0.25 -8.26
C LEU A 32 10.18 0.31 -9.60
N ASP A 33 10.42 -0.85 -10.23
CA ASP A 33 11.19 -0.96 -11.47
C ASP A 33 10.26 -1.03 -12.70
N ASP A 34 10.46 -0.12 -13.65
CA ASP A 34 9.71 -0.07 -14.91
C ASP A 34 10.03 -1.22 -15.86
N GLN A 35 11.20 -1.86 -15.69
CA GLN A 35 11.70 -2.95 -16.52
C GLN A 35 11.33 -4.34 -15.97
N ALA A 36 10.79 -4.42 -14.75
CA ALA A 36 10.48 -5.70 -14.11
C ALA A 36 9.24 -6.38 -14.73
N HIS A 37 9.35 -7.70 -14.96
CA HIS A 37 8.22 -8.56 -15.33
C HIS A 37 7.46 -8.97 -14.06
N GLY A 38 6.33 -8.32 -13.80
CA GLY A 38 5.48 -8.58 -12.63
C GLY A 38 4.43 -7.48 -12.50
N GLY A 39 3.15 -7.86 -12.46
CA GLY A 39 2.01 -6.94 -12.54
C GLY A 39 1.56 -6.40 -11.20
N ASP A 40 2.11 -6.86 -10.10
CA ASP A 40 1.53 -6.61 -8.78
C ASP A 40 2.04 -5.28 -8.21
N VAL A 41 1.22 -4.65 -7.36
CA VAL A 41 1.55 -3.41 -6.64
C VAL A 41 1.60 -3.72 -5.15
N ASP A 42 2.80 -3.75 -4.60
CA ASP A 42 3.02 -4.02 -3.17
C ASP A 42 3.05 -2.71 -2.39
N LEU A 43 2.10 -2.54 -1.47
CA LEU A 43 1.96 -1.34 -0.65
C LEU A 43 2.14 -1.66 0.83
N TYR A 44 2.98 -0.90 1.51
CA TYR A 44 3.17 -0.97 2.95
C TYR A 44 2.61 0.30 3.59
N ILE A 45 1.67 0.14 4.49
CA ILE A 45 0.92 1.23 5.10
C ILE A 45 1.26 1.27 6.58
N GLU A 46 1.76 2.41 7.06
CA GLU A 46 1.94 2.69 8.48
C GLU A 46 0.79 3.60 8.93
N PRO A 47 -0.24 3.04 9.60
CA PRO A 47 -1.35 3.82 10.08
C PRO A 47 -0.91 4.70 11.25
N SER A 48 -1.15 6.01 11.12
CA SER A 48 -0.89 7.00 12.19
C SER A 48 -2.06 7.13 13.17
N ALA A 49 -3.21 6.57 12.81
CA ALA A 49 -4.45 6.60 13.59
C ALA A 49 -4.77 5.20 14.16
N PRO A 50 -5.68 5.10 15.14
CA PRO A 50 -6.20 3.81 15.59
C PRO A 50 -6.72 3.01 14.41
N LEU A 51 -6.25 1.78 14.31
CA LEU A 51 -6.70 0.83 13.30
C LEU A 51 -8.23 0.64 13.38
N PRO A 52 -8.91 0.43 12.23
CA PRO A 52 -10.32 0.13 12.23
C PRO A 52 -10.60 -1.16 13.01
N THR A 53 -11.80 -1.27 13.61
CA THR A 53 -12.21 -2.43 14.43
C THR A 53 -11.98 -3.77 13.73
N ASN A 54 -12.12 -3.81 12.41
CA ASN A 54 -11.78 -4.97 11.60
C ASN A 54 -10.76 -4.61 10.51
N VAL A 55 -9.49 -4.65 10.88
CA VAL A 55 -8.35 -4.37 9.99
C VAL A 55 -8.30 -5.30 8.78
N LEU A 56 -8.66 -6.57 8.95
CA LEU A 56 -8.64 -7.54 7.86
C LEU A 56 -9.66 -7.18 6.77
N LEU A 57 -10.90 -6.84 7.17
CA LEU A 57 -11.92 -6.40 6.22
C LEU A 57 -11.55 -5.07 5.56
N ALA A 58 -11.02 -4.11 6.32
CA ALA A 58 -10.58 -2.82 5.77
C ALA A 58 -9.45 -3.00 4.74
N ARG A 59 -8.47 -3.84 5.04
CA ARG A 59 -7.39 -4.22 4.11
C ARG A 59 -7.94 -4.85 2.84
N GLN A 60 -8.80 -5.87 2.95
CA GLN A 60 -9.37 -6.55 1.78
C GLN A 60 -10.23 -5.62 0.91
N ALA A 61 -10.96 -4.69 1.54
CA ALA A 61 -11.74 -3.70 0.81
C ALA A 61 -10.84 -2.71 0.05
N LEU A 62 -9.77 -2.26 0.71
CA LEU A 62 -8.75 -1.40 0.10
C LEU A 62 -8.06 -2.09 -1.10
N GLU A 63 -7.60 -3.33 -0.95
CA GLU A 63 -6.98 -4.12 -2.02
C GLU A 63 -7.90 -4.18 -3.24
N ARG A 64 -9.15 -4.61 -3.05
CA ARG A 64 -10.14 -4.70 -4.14
C ARG A 64 -10.44 -3.37 -4.81
N GLU A 65 -10.50 -2.29 -4.04
CA GLU A 65 -10.72 -0.96 -4.60
C GLU A 65 -9.54 -0.51 -5.47
N LEU A 66 -8.31 -0.70 -4.98
CA LEU A 66 -7.10 -0.35 -5.72
C LEU A 66 -6.93 -1.24 -6.95
N GLU A 67 -7.18 -2.54 -6.86
CA GLU A 67 -7.13 -3.46 -8.00
C GLU A 67 -8.04 -3.01 -9.14
N ARG A 68 -9.26 -2.59 -8.81
CA ARG A 68 -10.21 -2.04 -9.78
C ARG A 68 -9.74 -0.75 -10.43
N ARG A 69 -9.09 0.15 -9.68
CA ARG A 69 -8.64 1.45 -10.21
C ARG A 69 -7.34 1.32 -11.00
N LEU A 70 -6.41 0.51 -10.52
CA LEU A 70 -5.07 0.33 -11.09
C LEU A 70 -5.04 -0.76 -12.17
N HIS A 71 -6.11 -1.56 -12.30
CA HIS A 71 -6.21 -2.69 -13.25
C HIS A 71 -5.09 -3.72 -13.08
N ARG A 72 -4.61 -3.86 -11.84
CA ARG A 72 -3.43 -4.64 -11.46
C ARG A 72 -3.65 -5.24 -10.08
N PRO A 73 -3.17 -6.46 -9.78
CA PRO A 73 -3.23 -7.01 -8.42
C PRO A 73 -2.53 -6.07 -7.43
N VAL A 74 -3.07 -5.95 -6.22
CA VAL A 74 -2.51 -5.08 -5.18
C VAL A 74 -2.43 -5.87 -3.88
N ASP A 75 -1.22 -6.00 -3.32
CA ASP A 75 -1.02 -6.59 -2.00
C ASP A 75 -0.74 -5.47 -0.99
N VAL A 76 -1.55 -5.40 0.07
CA VAL A 76 -1.43 -4.37 1.10
C VAL A 76 -0.93 -4.99 2.39
N VAL A 77 0.22 -4.51 2.87
CA VAL A 77 0.76 -4.88 4.17
C VAL A 77 0.55 -3.74 5.16
N ILE A 78 -0.22 -4.03 6.21
CA ILE A 78 -0.47 -3.08 7.29
C ILE A 78 0.62 -3.21 8.37
N GLY A 79 1.26 -2.09 8.68
CA GLY A 79 2.26 -1.97 9.72
C GLY A 79 1.72 -2.34 11.09
N ARG A 80 2.54 -3.06 11.86
CA ARG A 80 2.26 -3.47 13.23
C ARG A 80 3.56 -3.52 14.03
N GLU A 81 3.44 -3.39 15.34
CA GLU A 81 4.58 -3.57 16.25
C GLU A 81 4.53 -4.96 16.93
N PRO A 82 5.67 -5.65 17.07
CA PRO A 82 6.98 -5.29 16.52
C PRO A 82 7.07 -5.48 15.00
N LEU A 83 7.87 -4.63 14.33
CA LEU A 83 8.13 -4.77 12.89
C LEU A 83 8.77 -6.12 12.54
N THR A 84 8.21 -6.81 11.54
CA THR A 84 8.81 -8.01 10.96
C THR A 84 10.01 -7.67 10.08
N ALA A 85 10.85 -8.66 9.75
CA ALA A 85 11.96 -8.45 8.80
C ALA A 85 11.48 -7.92 7.45
N PHE A 86 10.35 -8.44 6.96
CA PHE A 86 9.71 -7.99 5.73
C PHE A 86 9.25 -6.52 5.83
N MET A 87 8.61 -6.11 6.92
CA MET A 87 8.18 -4.71 7.12
C MET A 87 9.38 -3.75 7.18
N ARG A 88 10.47 -4.16 7.82
CA ARG A 88 11.72 -3.39 7.82
C ARG A 88 12.28 -3.24 6.40
N GLN A 89 12.27 -4.32 5.61
CA GLN A 89 12.73 -4.28 4.23
C GLN A 89 11.85 -3.36 3.38
N ALA A 90 10.52 -3.49 3.46
CA ALA A 90 9.58 -2.63 2.74
C ALA A 90 9.79 -1.14 3.05
N ARG A 91 10.08 -0.79 4.31
CA ARG A 91 10.40 0.59 4.72
C ARG A 91 11.77 1.08 4.26
N THR A 92 12.75 0.19 4.15
CA THR A 92 14.15 0.56 3.82
C THR A 92 14.38 0.65 2.32
N GLU A 93 13.79 -0.28 1.57
CA GLU A 93 13.94 -0.40 0.11
C GLU A 93 12.77 0.22 -0.66
N GLY A 94 11.65 0.49 0.02
CA GLY A 94 10.46 1.08 -0.58
C GLY A 94 10.60 2.57 -0.85
N GLN A 95 9.86 3.05 -1.86
CA GLN A 95 9.68 4.46 -2.14
C GLN A 95 8.45 4.98 -1.42
N ARG A 96 8.62 6.05 -0.63
CA ARG A 96 7.49 6.73 0.01
C ARG A 96 6.65 7.45 -1.05
N LEU A 97 5.33 7.24 -1.00
CA LEU A 97 4.34 7.90 -1.88
C LEU A 97 3.82 9.21 -1.29
#